data_AF-A0A6V7RWL3-F1
#
_entry.id   AF-A0A6V7RWL3-F1
#
_cell.length_a   1.000
_cell.length_b   1.000
_cell.length_c   1.000
_cell.angle_alpha   90.00
_cell.angle_beta   90.00
_cell.angle_gamma   90.00
#
_symmetry.space_group_name_H-M   'P 1'
#
loop_
_entity.id
_entity.type
_entity.pdbx_description
1 polymer ?
#
loop_
_entity_poly.entity_id
_entity_poly.type
_entity_poly.pdbx_seq_one_letter_code
_entity_poly.pdbx_strand_id
1 'polypeptide(L)' 'MLSKCGVHDYHGDNNDLGTACGKLFRISCLVITDVGDSDIIKTNE' A
#
# COMPACT_ATOMS: atom_id res chain seq x y z
N MET A 1 13.64 5.00 3.00
CA MET A 1 13.21 6.41 3.13
C MET A 1 13.60 7.16 1.85
N LEU A 2 12.71 7.22 0.86
CA LEU A 2 12.82 8.21 -0.22
C LEU A 2 12.26 9.51 0.34
N SER A 3 13.07 10.56 0.40
CA SER A 3 12.78 11.79 1.14
C SER A 3 11.44 12.40 0.72
N LYS A 4 10.49 12.47 1.67
CA LYS A 4 9.11 13.03 1.63
C LYS A 4 7.92 12.09 1.39
N CYS A 5 8.09 10.79 1.17
CA CYS A 5 6.95 9.87 1.13
C CYS A 5 6.69 9.22 2.49
N GLY A 6 5.43 9.21 2.95
CA GLY A 6 5.01 8.41 4.09
C GLY A 6 5.21 6.92 3.79
N VAL A 7 5.83 6.21 4.72
CA VAL A 7 5.98 4.75 4.64
C VAL A 7 5.05 4.15 5.67
N HIS A 8 4.16 3.26 5.23
CA HIS A 8 3.25 2.53 6.10
C HIS A 8 3.62 1.05 6.04
N ASP A 9 4.01 0.49 7.19
CA ASP A 9 4.33 -0.93 7.29
C ASP A 9 3.05 -1.77 7.31
N TYR A 10 2.91 -2.65 6.33
CA TYR A 10 1.78 -3.56 6.25
C TYR A 10 2.02 -4.77 7.18
N HIS A 11 1.15 -4.93 8.19
CA HIS A 11 1.22 -6.02 9.16
C HIS A 11 0.51 -7.30 8.68
N GLY A 12 0.86 -7.79 7.49
CA GLY A 12 0.28 -9.00 6.91
C GLY A 12 1.21 -9.65 5.89
N ASP A 13 0.74 -10.72 5.24
CA ASP A 13 1.54 -11.48 4.28
C ASP A 13 1.51 -10.86 2.86
N ASN A 14 2.58 -11.11 2.10
CA ASN A 14 2.70 -10.65 0.70
C ASN A 14 1.61 -11.24 -0.23
N ASN A 15 1.02 -12.38 0.15
CA ASN A 15 -0.07 -13.00 -0.60
C ASN A 15 -1.40 -12.25 -0.37
N ASP A 16 -1.64 -11.81 0.87
CA ASP A 16 -2.84 -11.04 1.23
C ASP A 16 -2.78 -9.65 0.63
N LEU A 17 -1.60 -9.02 0.64
CA LEU A 17 -1.39 -7.73 -0.03
C LEU A 17 -1.63 -7.83 -1.55
N GLY A 18 -1.14 -8.91 -2.18
CA GLY A 18 -1.40 -9.19 -3.59
C GLY A 18 -2.90 -9.35 -3.89
N THR A 19 -3.59 -10.11 -3.04
CA THR A 19 -5.03 -10.37 -3.16
C THR A 19 -5.84 -9.09 -2.94
N ALA A 20 -5.48 -8.24 -1.98
CA ALA A 20 -6.12 -6.95 -1.71
C ALA A 20 -6.01 -5.99 -2.91
N CYS A 21 -4.91 -6.05 -3.65
CA CYS A 21 -4.72 -5.31 -4.89
C CYS A 21 -5.35 -5.99 -6.13
N GLY A 22 -6.06 -7.11 -5.97
CA GLY A 22 -6.68 -7.86 -7.07
C GLY A 22 -5.67 -8.55 -8.00
N LYS A 23 -4.47 -8.88 -7.50
CA LYS A 23 -3.42 -9.56 -8.27
C LYS A 23 -3.31 -11.03 -7.87
N LEU A 24 -3.02 -11.88 -8.86
CA LEU A 24 -2.79 -13.33 -8.66
C LEU A 24 -1.33 -13.66 -8.31
N PHE A 25 -0.56 -12.67 -7.88
CA PHE A 25 0.85 -12.81 -7.50
C PHE A 25 1.15 -12.03 -6.22
N ARG A 26 2.16 -12.49 -5.49
CA ARG A 26 2.62 -11.86 -4.25
C ARG A 26 3.19 -10.46 -4.49
N ILE A 27 2.85 -9.52 -3.62
CA ILE A 27 3.35 -8.13 -3.65
C ILE A 27 4.10 -7.87 -2.35
N SER A 28 5.33 -7.37 -2.44
CA SER A 28 6.13 -7.00 -1.26
C SER A 28 6.07 -5.50 -0.94
N CYS A 29 5.92 -4.66 -1.97
CA CYS A 29 5.83 -3.21 -1.86
C CYS A 29 4.90 -2.68 -2.95
N LEU A 30 4.14 -1.62 -2.63
CA LEU A 30 3.38 -0.85 -3.61
C LEU A 30 3.59 0.65 -3.36
N VAL A 31 3.38 1.45 -4.39
CA VAL A 31 3.40 2.92 -4.30
C VAL A 31 2.09 3.46 -4.85
N ILE A 32 1.54 4.45 -4.16
CA ILE A 32 0.35 5.15 -4.63
C ILE A 32 0.82 6.30 -5.52
N THR A 33 0.55 6.22 -6.82
CA THR A 33 0.88 7.28 -7.78
C THR A 33 -0.25 8.30 -7.93
N ASP A 34 -1.49 7.83 -7.81
CA ASP A 34 -2.71 8.64 -7.80
C ASP A 34 -3.71 8.01 -6.82
N VAL A 35 -4.41 8.85 -6.07
CA VAL A 35 -5.31 8.41 -4.99
C VAL A 35 -6.75 8.20 -5.47
N GLY A 36 -7.15 8.88 -6.54
CA GLY A 36 -8.56 8.95 -6.94
C GLY A 36 -9.45 9.35 -5.76
N ASP A 37 -10.53 8.58 -5.55
CA ASP A 37 -11.50 8.76 -4.47
C ASP A 37 -11.15 7.96 -3.19
N SER A 38 -9.91 7.46 -3.10
CA SER A 38 -9.50 6.58 -2.00
C SER A 38 -9.09 7.35 -0.76
N ASP A 39 -9.50 6.88 0.41
CA ASP A 39 -9.13 7.45 1.72
C ASP A 39 -7.73 7.03 2.23
N ILE A 40 -6.91 6.41 1.39
CA ILE A 40 -5.66 5.74 1.75
C ILE A 40 -4.55 6.67 2.29
N ILE A 41 -4.61 7.98 2.00
CA ILE A 41 -3.63 8.97 2.48
C ILE A 41 -3.99 9.52 3.88
N LYS A 42 -5.16 9.18 4.43
CA LYS A 42 -5.51 9.58 5.81
C LYS A 42 -4.59 8.86 6.79
N THR A 43 -3.46 9.48 7.06
CA THR A 43 -2.41 8.99 7.95
C THR A 43 -2.80 9.42 9.36
N ASN A 44 -3.48 8.51 10.06
CA ASN A 44 -3.67 8.41 11.52
C ASN A 44 -4.50 9.49 12.24
N GLU A 45 -5.60 9.02 12.86
CA GLU A 45 -5.68 9.04 14.33
C GLU A 45 -4.86 7.83 14.85
#